data_AF-X1EEG9-F1
#
_entry.id   AF-X1EEG9-F1
#
_cell.length_a   1.000
_cell.length_b   1.000
_cell.length_c   1.000
_cell.angle_alpha   90.00
_cell.angle_beta   90.00
_cell.angle_gamma   90.00
#
_symmetry.space_group_name_H-M   'P 1'
#
loop_
_entity.id
_entity.type
_entity.pdbx_description
1 polymer ?
#
loop_
_entity_poly.entity_id
_entity_poly.type
_entity_poly.pdbx_seq_one_letter_code
_entity_poly.pdbx_strand_id
1 'polypeptide(L)' 'MNRWTSDLDAEVELVGVEAATDGEVLEATRLVMRKEGIIPALESAHALAGAFRE' A
#
# COMPACT_ATOMS: atom_id res chain seq x y z
N MET A 1 20.50 17.11 24.08
CA MET A 1 20.38 17.39 22.63
C MET A 1 20.73 16.13 21.85
N ASN A 2 19.74 15.47 21.28
CA ASN A 2 19.89 14.25 20.51
C ASN A 2 20.18 14.61 19.04
N ARG A 3 21.28 14.04 18.52
CA ARG A 3 21.93 14.27 17.22
C ARG A 3 21.07 14.01 15.96
N TRP A 4 19.76 13.77 16.09
CA TRP A 4 18.86 13.40 14.99
C TRP A 4 18.29 14.59 14.23
N THR A 5 18.46 15.82 14.72
CA THR A 5 17.90 17.02 14.09
C THR A 5 18.91 17.83 13.29
N SER A 6 20.20 17.48 13.33
CA SER A 6 21.26 18.22 12.61
C SER A 6 21.36 17.89 11.12
N ASP A 7 20.69 16.81 10.68
CA ASP A 7 20.73 16.34 9.28
C ASP A 7 19.43 16.68 8.51
N LEU A 8 18.53 17.47 9.11
CA LEU A 8 17.22 17.82 8.54
C LEU A 8 17.28 18.92 7.45
N ASP A 9 18.47 19.21 6.91
CA ASP A 9 18.67 20.15 5.79
C ASP A 9 18.33 19.54 4.41
N ALA A 10 17.93 18.26 4.36
CA ALA A 10 17.38 17.64 3.16
C ALA A 10 15.85 17.85 3.11
N GLU A 11 15.32 18.27 1.96
CA GLU A 11 13.86 18.29 1.74
C GLU A 11 13.32 16.85 1.81
N VAL A 12 12.76 16.49 2.96
CA VAL A 12 12.10 15.19 3.16
C VAL A 12 10.65 15.33 2.70
N GLU A 13 10.34 14.76 1.54
CA GLU A 13 8.96 14.61 1.09
C GLU A 13 8.30 13.43 1.84
N LEU A 14 7.12 13.66 2.40
CA LEU A 14 6.37 12.66 3.15
C LEU A 14 5.54 11.80 2.19
N VAL A 15 5.58 10.47 2.38
CA VAL A 15 4.75 9.53 1.63
C VAL A 15 3.33 9.49 2.22
N GLY A 16 2.32 9.66 1.36
CA GLY A 16 0.92 9.49 1.73
C GLY A 16 0.58 8.02 2.01
N VAL A 17 -0.35 7.79 2.94
CA VAL A 17 -0.84 6.45 3.29
C VAL A 17 -2.34 6.40 3.14
N GLU A 18 -2.83 5.30 2.54
CA GLU A 18 -4.24 5.05 2.36
C GLU A 18 -4.66 3.72 2.95
N ALA A 19 -5.88 3.67 3.48
CA ALA A 19 -6.49 2.43 3.96
C ALA A 19 -7.28 1.76 2.82
N ALA A 20 -7.45 0.44 2.93
CA ALA A 20 -8.40 -0.33 2.16
C ALA A 20 -9.32 -1.08 3.12
N THR A 21 -10.60 -1.12 2.78
CA THR A 21 -11.61 -1.91 3.51
C THR A 21 -11.49 -3.39 3.13
N ASP A 22 -11.96 -4.27 4.00
CA ASP A 22 -12.01 -5.72 3.74
C ASP A 22 -12.68 -6.05 2.39
N GLY A 23 -13.74 -5.32 2.04
CA GLY A 23 -14.45 -5.49 0.78
C GLY A 23 -13.57 -5.18 -0.44
N GLU A 24 -12.82 -4.09 -0.39
CA GLU A 24 -11.88 -3.71 -1.46
C GLU A 24 -10.73 -4.72 -1.59
N VAL A 25 -10.19 -5.17 -0.45
CA VAL A 25 -9.14 -6.19 -0.42
C VAL A 25 -9.63 -7.49 -1.06
N LEU A 26 -10.84 -7.95 -0.71
CA LEU A 26 -11.41 -9.16 -1.29
C LEU A 26 -11.68 -9.03 -2.78
N GLU A 27 -12.13 -7.87 -3.27
CA GLU A 27 -12.29 -7.64 -4.71
C GLU A 27 -10.94 -7.61 -5.44
N ALA A 28 -9.91 -7.01 -4.85
CA ALA A 28 -8.56 -7.05 -5.39
C ALA A 28 -8.02 -8.50 -5.46
N THR A 29 -8.17 -9.28 -4.40
CA THR A 29 -7.82 -10.71 -4.37
C THR A 29 -8.53 -11.47 -5.48
N ARG A 30 -9.85 -11.30 -5.63
CA ARG A 30 -10.64 -11.95 -6.68
C ARG A 30 -10.19 -11.55 -8.07
N LEU A 31 -9.82 -10.28 -8.28
CA LEU A 31 -9.32 -9.81 -9.57
C LEU A 31 -8.01 -10.50 -9.94
N VAL A 32 -7.04 -10.55 -9.02
CA VAL A 32 -5.75 -11.23 -9.23
C VAL A 32 -5.96 -12.72 -9.52
N MET A 33 -6.82 -13.40 -8.77
CA MET A 33 -7.14 -14.80 -9.03
C MET A 33 -7.69 -15.01 -10.44
N ARG A 34 -8.58 -14.13 -10.92
CA ARG A 34 -9.18 -14.25 -12.25
C ARG A 34 -8.22 -13.88 -13.38
N LYS A 35 -7.28 -12.94 -13.15
CA LYS A 35 -6.38 -12.41 -14.17
C LYS A 35 -5.07 -13.17 -14.25
N GLU A 36 -4.48 -13.44 -13.10
CA GLU A 36 -3.14 -14.02 -12.97
C GLU A 36 -3.16 -15.48 -12.52
N GLY A 37 -4.33 -16.00 -12.10
CA GLY A 37 -4.46 -17.40 -11.67
C GLY A 37 -3.80 -17.71 -10.33
N ILE A 38 -3.35 -16.69 -9.59
CA ILE A 38 -2.72 -16.83 -8.27
C ILE A 38 -3.61 -16.25 -7.17
N ILE A 39 -3.50 -16.82 -5.97
CA ILE A 39 -4.15 -16.28 -4.76
C ILE A 39 -3.11 -15.43 -4.02
N PRO A 40 -3.23 -14.09 -4.02
CA PRO A 40 -2.30 -13.24 -3.31
C PRO A 40 -2.48 -13.35 -1.79
N ALA A 41 -1.42 -13.06 -1.03
CA ALA A 41 -1.54 -12.80 0.40
C ALA A 41 -2.45 -11.59 0.63
N LEU A 42 -3.24 -11.60 1.71
CA LEU A 42 -4.20 -10.52 1.99
C LEU A 42 -3.47 -9.21 2.27
N GLU A 43 -2.32 -9.26 2.93
CA GLU A 43 -1.46 -8.09 3.17
C GLU A 43 -1.01 -7.44 1.85
N SER A 44 -0.62 -8.25 0.86
CA SER A 44 -0.28 -7.74 -0.48
C SER A 44 -1.52 -7.23 -1.23
N ALA A 45 -2.68 -7.85 -1.04
CA ALA A 45 -3.93 -7.40 -1.63
C ALA A 45 -4.39 -6.03 -1.10
N HIS A 46 -3.99 -5.61 0.10
CA HIS A 46 -4.23 -4.23 0.58
C HIS A 46 -3.54 -3.18 -0.30
N ALA A 47 -2.29 -3.43 -0.71
CA ALA A 47 -1.59 -2.51 -1.61
C ALA A 47 -2.22 -2.49 -3.00
N LEU A 48 -2.65 -3.65 -3.51
CA LEU A 48 -3.32 -3.76 -4.81
C LEU A 48 -4.69 -3.08 -4.83
N ALA A 49 -5.44 -3.18 -3.73
CA ALA A 49 -6.71 -2.49 -3.59
C ALA A 49 -6.56 -0.97 -3.72
N GLY A 50 -5.51 -0.39 -3.13
CA GLY A 50 -5.14 1.01 -3.36
C GLY A 50 -4.77 1.29 -4.81
N ALA A 51 -3.88 0.48 -5.38
CA ALA A 51 -3.40 0.65 -6.75
C ALA A 51 -4.50 0.54 -7.82
N PHE A 52 -5.61 -0.17 -7.57
CA PHE A 52 -6.72 -0.29 -8.51
C PHE A 52 -7.73 0.87 -8.47
N ARG A 53 -7.60 1.81 -7.52
CA ARG A 53 -8.44 3.01 -7.45
C ARG A 53 -7.89 4.17 -8.28
N GLU A 54 -6.61 4.13 -8.63
CA GLU A 54 -5.91 5.10 -9.49
C GLU A 54 -6.06 4.75 -10.98
#